data_AF-A0A0G1X6H8-F1
#
_entry.id   AF-A0A0G1X6H8-F1
#
_cell.length_a   1.000
_cell.length_b   1.000
_cell.length_c   1.000
_cell.angle_alpha   90.00
_cell.angle_beta   90.00
_cell.angle_gamma   90.00
#
_symmetry.space_group_name_H-M   'P 1'
#
loop_
_entity.id
_entity.type
_entity.pdbx_description
1 polymer ?
#
loop_
_entity_poly.entity_id
_entity_poly.type
_entity_poly.pdbx_seq_one_letter_code
_entity_poly.pdbx_strand_id
1 'polypeptide(L)'
;MASKLHLGRVHTDETRRRMSISAGKRVRTKRETNYTSAKGGIREDLNQYFRSNWEANYARILNLENKVWKYEVKTFQLSEGSYTPDFWIEDDNTFVEIKGRSTALQKFQLFCKEFPSIKIKLIDAAEYVKLRKQYKDIIIWEGK
;
A
#
# COMPACT_ATOMS: atom_id res chain seq x y z
N MET A 1 -18.51 0.28 -34.20
CA MET A 1 -18.20 1.36 -33.23
C MET A 1 -16.80 1.09 -32.68
N ALA A 2 -15.76 1.73 -33.22
CA ALA A 2 -14.38 1.50 -32.81
C ALA A 2 -14.08 2.19 -31.46
N SER A 3 -13.41 1.49 -30.55
CA SER A 3 -13.04 1.99 -29.23
C SER A 3 -12.02 3.12 -29.33
N LYS A 4 -12.25 4.22 -28.62
CA LYS A 4 -11.36 5.38 -28.55
C LYS A 4 -10.04 4.97 -27.88
N LEU A 5 -8.95 4.87 -28.65
CA LEU A 5 -7.61 4.62 -28.12
C LEU A 5 -7.21 5.74 -27.14
N HIS A 6 -6.85 5.38 -25.91
CA HIS A 6 -6.40 6.32 -24.88
C HIS A 6 -4.95 6.71 -25.18
N LEU A 7 -4.71 7.89 -25.76
CA LEU A 7 -3.39 8.39 -26.23
C LEU A 7 -2.37 8.73 -25.12
N GLY A 8 -2.61 8.27 -23.89
CA GLY A 8 -1.78 8.58 -22.73
C GLY A 8 -1.90 10.05 -22.28
N ARG A 9 -1.42 10.33 -21.07
CA ARG A 9 -1.45 11.68 -20.50
C ARG A 9 -0.32 12.52 -21.08
N VAL A 10 -0.66 13.58 -21.81
CA VAL A 10 0.32 14.57 -22.28
C VAL A 10 0.57 15.58 -21.16
N HIS A 11 1.79 15.62 -20.64
CA HIS A 11 2.20 16.59 -19.62
C HIS A 11 2.45 17.97 -20.24
N THR A 12 2.10 19.04 -19.51
CA THR A 12 2.42 20.42 -19.90
C THR A 12 3.94 20.64 -19.92
N ASP A 13 4.42 21.64 -20.67
CA ASP A 13 5.86 21.93 -20.77
C ASP A 13 6.47 22.31 -19.42
N GLU A 14 5.70 23.02 -18.59
CA GLU A 14 6.11 23.31 -17.22
C GLU A 14 6.30 22.02 -16.40
N THR A 15 5.37 21.07 -16.52
CA THR A 15 5.47 19.77 -15.85
C THR A 15 6.69 19.00 -16.34
N ARG A 16 6.93 18.96 -17.65
CA ARG A 16 8.11 18.34 -18.26
C ARG A 16 9.41 18.97 -17.75
N ARG A 17 9.46 20.31 -17.66
CA ARG A 17 10.60 21.05 -17.14
C ARG A 17 10.88 20.73 -15.67
N ARG A 18 9.85 20.69 -14.82
CA ARG A 18 9.97 20.28 -13.40
C ARG A 18 10.47 18.84 -13.26
N MET A 19 9.95 17.93 -14.08
CA MET A 19 10.40 16.53 -14.13
C MET A 19 11.88 16.42 -14.54
N SER A 20 12.31 17.20 -15.54
CA SER A 20 13.69 17.24 -16.01
C SER A 20 14.66 17.79 -14.96
N ILE A 21 14.32 18.90 -14.30
CA ILE A 21 15.12 19.47 -13.20
C ILE A 21 15.27 18.45 -12.05
N SER A 22 14.17 17.79 -11.69
CA SER A 22 14.19 16.74 -10.67
C SER A 22 15.07 15.56 -11.08
N ALA A 23 15.01 15.14 -12.34
CA ALA A 23 15.87 14.07 -12.89
C ALA A 23 17.35 14.43 -12.85
N GLY A 24 17.73 15.62 -13.30
CA GLY A 24 19.12 16.10 -13.24
C GLY A 24 19.65 16.18 -11.80
N LYS A 25 18.81 16.59 -10.85
CA LYS A 25 19.18 16.62 -9.42
C LYS A 25 19.44 15.20 -8.87
N ARG A 26 18.68 14.19 -9.30
CA ARG A 26 18.89 12.78 -8.90
C ARG A 26 20.24 12.24 -9.37
N VAL A 27 20.54 12.42 -10.66
CA VAL A 27 21.82 11.98 -11.26
C VAL A 27 23.00 12.65 -10.56
N ARG A 28 22.93 13.97 -10.35
CA ARG A 28 24.01 14.75 -9.73
C ARG A 28 24.27 14.37 -8.27
N THR A 29 23.23 14.09 -7.50
CA THR A 29 23.36 13.86 -6.05
C THR A 29 23.71 12.42 -5.69
N LYS A 30 23.77 11.50 -6.67
CA LYS A 30 23.86 10.04 -6.43
C LYS A 30 22.85 9.56 -5.38
N ARG A 31 21.77 10.30 -5.17
CA ARG A 31 20.59 9.77 -4.50
C ARG A 31 20.00 8.80 -5.50
N GLU A 32 20.46 7.56 -5.37
CA GLU A 32 19.73 6.38 -5.79
C GLU A 32 18.24 6.66 -5.60
N THR A 33 17.50 6.39 -6.67
CA THR A 33 16.07 6.64 -6.93
C THR A 33 15.21 6.78 -5.68
N ASN A 34 14.07 7.48 -5.75
CA ASN A 34 13.01 7.52 -4.74
C ASN A 34 12.63 6.12 -4.17
N TYR A 35 13.52 5.50 -3.41
CA TYR A 35 13.37 4.21 -2.81
C TYR A 35 12.45 4.51 -1.65
N THR A 36 11.16 4.37 -1.92
CA THR A 36 10.24 4.04 -0.86
C THR A 36 10.86 2.82 -0.18
N SER A 37 11.03 2.87 1.14
CA SER A 37 11.44 1.68 1.91
C SER A 37 10.51 0.48 1.67
N ALA A 38 9.31 0.75 1.12
CA ALA A 38 8.39 -0.24 0.59
C ALA A 38 8.96 -0.85 -0.72
N LYS A 39 9.30 -2.14 -0.65
CA LYS A 39 9.62 -2.98 -1.81
C LYS A 39 8.34 -3.67 -2.29
N GLY A 40 7.71 -3.12 -3.34
CA GLY A 40 6.59 -3.76 -4.01
C GLY A 40 7.04 -4.89 -4.95
N GLY A 41 6.12 -5.78 -5.33
CA GLY A 41 6.36 -6.82 -6.33
C GLY A 41 5.37 -7.98 -6.24
N ILE A 42 5.41 -8.86 -7.24
CA ILE A 42 4.70 -10.16 -7.21
C ILE A 42 5.43 -11.09 -6.25
N ARG A 43 4.67 -11.86 -5.47
CA ARG A 43 5.18 -12.96 -4.65
C ARG A 43 4.63 -14.26 -5.18
N GLU A 44 5.53 -15.15 -5.60
CA GLU A 44 5.15 -16.43 -6.23
C GLU A 44 4.33 -17.30 -5.29
N ASP A 45 4.69 -17.33 -4.00
CA ASP A 45 3.97 -18.09 -2.97
C ASP A 45 2.53 -17.60 -2.72
N LEU A 46 2.26 -16.33 -3.05
CA LEU A 46 0.92 -15.73 -2.94
C LEU A 46 0.22 -15.53 -4.29
N ASN A 47 0.93 -15.80 -5.40
CA ASN A 47 0.52 -15.51 -6.77
C ASN A 47 -0.13 -14.12 -6.95
N GLN A 48 0.38 -13.11 -6.24
CA GLN A 48 -0.22 -11.77 -6.20
C GLN A 48 0.82 -10.66 -6.00
N TYR A 49 0.52 -9.48 -6.54
CA TYR A 49 1.30 -8.25 -6.32
C TYR A 49 0.93 -7.58 -4.99
N PHE A 50 1.95 -7.14 -4.25
CA PHE A 50 1.80 -6.29 -3.06
C PHE A 50 2.65 -5.02 -3.18
N ARG A 51 2.21 -3.93 -2.55
CA ARG A 51 2.91 -2.63 -2.58
C ARG A 51 4.07 -2.59 -1.58
N SER A 52 4.09 -3.49 -0.61
CA SER A 52 5.18 -3.60 0.36
C SER A 52 5.40 -5.01 0.89
N ASN A 53 6.60 -5.27 1.42
CA ASN A 53 6.90 -6.48 2.18
C ASN A 53 5.97 -6.65 3.39
N TRP A 54 5.52 -5.55 4.01
CA TRP A 54 4.65 -5.63 5.19
C TRP A 54 3.28 -6.19 4.84
N GLU A 55 2.72 -5.76 3.72
CA GLU A 55 1.47 -6.32 3.17
C GLU A 55 1.64 -7.79 2.79
N ALA A 56 2.72 -8.15 2.08
CA ALA A 56 2.98 -9.53 1.70
C ALA A 56 3.12 -10.46 2.93
N ASN A 57 3.85 -10.04 3.95
CA ASN A 57 3.97 -10.81 5.20
C ASN A 57 2.62 -10.93 5.92
N TYR A 58 1.81 -9.87 5.93
CA TYR A 58 0.50 -9.93 6.55
C TYR A 58 -0.45 -10.88 5.81
N ALA A 59 -0.42 -10.90 4.47
CA ALA A 59 -1.15 -11.87 3.67
C ALA A 59 -0.75 -13.32 4.02
N ARG A 60 0.54 -13.60 4.24
CA ARG A 60 1.02 -14.91 4.70
C ARG A 60 0.50 -15.27 6.08
N ILE A 61 0.46 -14.31 7.01
CA ILE A 61 -0.13 -14.52 8.35
C ILE A 61 -1.61 -14.88 8.22
N LEU A 62 -2.36 -14.14 7.40
CA LEU A 62 -3.78 -14.43 7.18
C LEU A 62 -4.00 -15.83 6.58
N ASN A 63 -3.17 -16.24 5.61
CA ASN A 63 -3.21 -17.59 5.06
C ASN A 63 -2.91 -18.67 6.12
N LEU A 64 -1.88 -18.44 6.96
CA LEU A 64 -1.55 -19.35 8.06
C LEU A 64 -2.69 -19.46 9.08
N GLU A 65 -3.38 -18.36 9.36
CA GLU A 65 -4.55 -18.30 10.24
C GLU A 65 -5.85 -18.78 9.56
N ASN A 66 -5.78 -19.24 8.30
CA ASN A 66 -6.93 -19.68 7.48
C ASN A 66 -8.03 -18.61 7.35
N LYS A 67 -7.65 -17.33 7.32
CA LYS A 67 -8.57 -16.21 7.10
C LYS A 67 -8.86 -16.00 5.62
N VAL A 68 -10.10 -15.69 5.28
CA VAL A 68 -10.49 -15.29 3.92
C VAL A 68 -10.30 -13.78 3.78
N TRP A 69 -9.46 -13.38 2.83
CA TRP A 69 -9.11 -11.97 2.64
C TRP A 69 -9.06 -11.57 1.16
N LYS A 70 -9.25 -10.27 0.91
CA LYS A 70 -9.11 -9.64 -0.41
C LYS A 70 -8.22 -8.42 -0.30
N TYR A 71 -7.29 -8.27 -1.24
CA TYR A 71 -6.35 -7.15 -1.27
C TYR A 71 -6.91 -5.99 -2.10
N GLU A 72 -6.84 -4.77 -1.56
CA GLU A 72 -7.27 -3.52 -2.20
C GLU A 72 -8.66 -3.59 -2.87
N VAL A 73 -9.60 -4.35 -2.28
CA VAL A 73 -10.89 -4.69 -2.91
C VAL A 73 -11.80 -3.50 -3.16
N LYS A 74 -11.65 -2.41 -2.38
CA LYS A 74 -12.55 -1.27 -2.41
C LYS A 74 -11.81 0.05 -2.21
N THR A 75 -12.06 0.98 -3.12
CA THR A 75 -11.65 2.38 -3.00
C THR A 75 -12.83 3.22 -2.54
N PHE A 76 -12.59 4.06 -1.54
CA PHE A 76 -13.52 5.04 -1.02
C PHE A 76 -13.15 6.42 -1.56
N GLN A 77 -14.15 7.15 -2.05
CA GLN A 77 -13.98 8.53 -2.46
C GLN A 77 -14.10 9.41 -1.21
N LEU A 78 -13.03 10.12 -0.88
CA LEU A 78 -13.01 11.10 0.21
C LEU A 78 -13.31 12.50 -0.33
N SER A 79 -13.56 13.46 0.56
CA SER A 79 -13.58 14.88 0.19
C SER A 79 -12.26 15.35 -0.42
N GLU A 80 -11.13 14.81 0.07
CA GLU A 80 -9.77 15.14 -0.39
C GLU A 80 -9.06 13.94 -1.03
N GLY A 81 -9.62 13.47 -2.15
CA GLY A 81 -9.05 12.42 -2.99
C GLY A 81 -9.69 11.06 -2.73
N SER A 82 -8.91 9.99 -2.80
CA SER A 82 -9.40 8.63 -2.55
C SER A 82 -8.53 7.89 -1.54
N TYR A 83 -9.14 6.87 -0.93
CA TYR A 83 -8.54 5.99 0.05
C TYR A 83 -8.92 4.54 -0.23
N THR A 84 -7.91 3.68 -0.32
CA THR A 84 -8.06 2.23 -0.53
C THR A 84 -7.36 1.55 0.63
N PRO A 85 -8.08 0.91 1.55
CA PRO A 85 -7.46 0.07 2.57
C PRO A 85 -6.72 -1.11 1.93
N ASP A 86 -5.66 -1.58 2.59
CA ASP A 86 -4.82 -2.65 2.04
C ASP A 86 -5.56 -3.99 1.97
N PHE A 87 -6.32 -4.37 3.00
CA PHE A 87 -7.02 -5.65 3.06
C PHE A 87 -8.49 -5.50 3.49
N TRP A 88 -9.33 -6.41 3.03
CA TRP A 88 -10.64 -6.71 3.61
C TRP A 88 -10.65 -8.16 4.07
N ILE A 89 -10.98 -8.38 5.34
CA ILE A 89 -11.09 -9.71 5.96
C ILE A 89 -12.56 -10.07 6.01
N GLU A 90 -12.94 -11.12 5.29
CA GLU A 90 -14.34 -11.52 5.09
C GLU A 90 -14.95 -12.05 6.39
N ASP A 91 -14.21 -12.90 7.11
CA ASP A 91 -14.63 -13.49 8.39
C ASP A 91 -15.07 -12.45 9.43
N ASP A 92 -14.32 -11.34 9.49
CA ASP A 92 -14.52 -10.31 10.51
C ASP A 92 -15.30 -9.09 9.96
N ASN A 93 -15.65 -9.11 8.66
CA ASN A 93 -16.18 -8.00 7.89
C ASN A 93 -15.48 -6.66 8.21
N THR A 94 -14.15 -6.67 8.16
CA THR A 94 -13.31 -5.57 8.65
C THR A 94 -12.20 -5.27 7.65
N PHE A 95 -11.97 -3.97 7.39
CA PHE A 95 -10.82 -3.52 6.63
C PHE A 95 -9.57 -3.45 7.49
N VAL A 96 -8.40 -3.62 6.89
CA VAL A 96 -7.10 -3.46 7.55
C VAL A 96 -6.20 -2.55 6.70
N GLU A 97 -5.57 -1.58 7.36
CA GLU A 97 -4.51 -0.74 6.81
C GLU A 97 -3.20 -1.07 7.53
N ILE A 98 -2.12 -1.24 6.78
CA ILE A 98 -0.79 -1.51 7.30
C ILE A 98 0.08 -0.26 7.13
N LYS A 99 0.67 0.21 8.24
CA LYS A 99 1.44 1.46 8.27
C LYS A 99 2.80 1.33 8.93
N GLY A 100 3.85 1.47 8.12
CA GLY A 100 5.24 1.50 8.62
C GLY A 100 5.79 2.88 8.97
N ARG A 101 5.33 3.97 8.33
CA ARG A 101 5.78 5.35 8.62
C ARG A 101 4.58 6.24 8.95
N SER A 102 4.74 7.07 9.99
CA SER A 102 3.69 7.90 10.58
C SER A 102 3.20 9.06 9.70
N THR A 103 3.94 9.44 8.66
CA THR A 103 3.68 10.66 7.87
C THR A 103 2.45 10.60 6.95
N ALA A 104 1.76 9.46 6.86
CA ALA A 104 0.59 9.28 5.98
C ALA A 104 -0.71 8.93 6.75
N LEU A 105 -0.82 9.34 8.02
CA LEU A 105 -2.01 9.15 8.87
C LEU A 105 -3.20 10.03 8.50
N GLN A 106 -2.98 11.17 7.83
CA GLN A 106 -4.05 12.14 7.54
C GLN A 106 -5.21 11.55 6.72
N LYS A 107 -4.91 10.80 5.65
CA LYS A 107 -5.95 10.16 4.83
C LYS A 107 -6.71 9.06 5.58
N PHE A 108 -6.01 8.30 6.42
CA PHE A 108 -6.63 7.29 7.28
C PHE A 108 -7.60 7.95 8.27
N GLN A 109 -7.15 9.03 8.94
CA GLN A 109 -7.98 9.81 9.85
C GLN A 109 -9.19 10.43 9.14
N LEU A 110 -8.99 10.99 7.95
CA LEU A 110 -10.07 11.54 7.13
C LEU A 110 -11.08 10.45 6.74
N PHE A 111 -10.60 9.28 6.32
CA PHE A 111 -11.46 8.13 6.05
C PHE A 111 -12.29 7.73 7.28
N CYS A 112 -11.67 7.59 8.45
CA CYS A 112 -12.40 7.27 9.68
C CYS A 112 -13.45 8.33 10.05
N LYS A 113 -13.17 9.60 9.75
CA LYS A 113 -14.11 10.72 9.97
C LYS A 113 -15.29 10.68 9.00
N GLU A 114 -15.04 10.42 7.71
CA GLU A 114 -16.06 10.43 6.66
C GLU A 114 -16.87 9.13 6.58
N PHE A 115 -16.28 8.01 7.02
CA PHE A 115 -16.89 6.68 6.98
C PHE A 115 -16.90 6.01 8.38
N PRO A 116 -17.50 6.65 9.41
CA PRO A 116 -17.42 6.17 10.79
C PRO A 116 -18.14 4.82 11.03
N SER A 117 -19.04 4.42 10.13
CA SER A 117 -19.74 3.13 10.20
C SER A 117 -18.93 1.96 9.65
N ILE A 118 -17.81 2.22 8.97
CA ILE A 118 -16.97 1.19 8.38
C ILE A 118 -15.93 0.74 9.40
N LYS A 119 -15.90 -0.57 9.66
CA LYS A 119 -14.88 -1.18 10.53
C LYS A 119 -13.54 -1.19 9.80
N ILE A 120 -12.54 -0.53 10.38
CA ILE A 120 -11.16 -0.56 9.91
C ILE A 120 -10.18 -0.67 11.08
N LYS A 121 -9.19 -1.55 10.94
CA LYS A 121 -8.07 -1.71 11.89
C LYS A 121 -6.79 -1.17 11.28
N LEU A 122 -6.04 -0.38 12.05
CA LEU A 122 -4.70 0.06 11.69
C LEU A 122 -3.67 -0.88 12.33
N ILE A 123 -2.82 -1.49 11.52
CA ILE A 123 -1.60 -2.17 11.98
C ILE A 123 -0.45 -1.19 11.82
N ASP A 124 -0.10 -0.55 12.92
CA ASP A 124 1.04 0.36 12.98
C ASP A 124 2.37 -0.40 13.11
N ALA A 125 3.46 0.36 13.21
CA ALA A 125 4.80 -0.23 13.34
C ALA A 125 4.98 -1.05 14.63
N ALA A 126 4.35 -0.65 15.74
CA ALA A 126 4.49 -1.36 17.01
C ALA A 126 3.75 -2.71 16.96
N GLU A 127 2.53 -2.71 16.44
CA GLU A 127 1.75 -3.93 16.23
C GLU A 127 2.41 -4.85 15.21
N TYR A 128 2.92 -4.30 14.11
CA TYR A 128 3.64 -5.08 13.10
C TYR A 128 4.91 -5.73 13.66
N VAL A 129 5.63 -5.08 14.59
CA VAL A 129 6.77 -5.69 15.28
C VAL A 129 6.35 -6.87 16.15
N LYS A 130 5.15 -6.84 16.75
CA LYS A 130 4.62 -8.00 17.50
C LYS A 130 4.34 -9.17 16.56
N LEU A 131 3.66 -8.90 15.44
CA LEU A 131 3.41 -9.91 14.40
C LEU A 131 4.72 -10.52 13.90
N ARG A 132 5.74 -9.69 13.67
CA ARG A 132 7.08 -10.17 13.31
C ARG A 132 7.65 -11.13 14.33
N LYS A 133 7.62 -10.78 15.63
CA LYS A 133 8.16 -11.66 16.67
C LYS A 133 7.45 -13.01 16.71
N GLN A 134 6.15 -13.03 16.46
CA GLN A 134 5.33 -14.23 16.52
C GLN A 134 5.47 -15.11 15.28
N TYR A 135 5.54 -14.52 14.09
CA TYR A 135 5.39 -15.26 12.84
C TYR A 135 6.67 -15.35 11.99
N LYS A 136 7.72 -14.56 12.27
CA LYS A 136 8.91 -14.51 11.40
C LYS A 136 9.59 -15.87 11.14
N ASP A 137 9.49 -16.79 12.09
CA ASP A 137 10.12 -18.10 12.03
C ASP A 137 9.14 -19.19 11.52
N ILE A 138 7.87 -18.82 11.29
CA ILE A 138 6.78 -19.71 10.87
C ILE A 138 6.45 -19.51 9.38
N ILE A 139 6.51 -18.27 8.90
CA ILE A 139 6.23 -17.92 7.51
C ILE A 139 7.49 -17.47 6.77
N ILE A 140 7.43 -17.42 5.44
CA ILE A 140 8.46 -16.77 4.62
C ILE A 140 8.43 -15.26 4.90
N TRP A 141 9.26 -14.83 5.86
CA TRP A 141 9.31 -13.44 6.30
C TRP A 141 10.23 -12.60 5.42
N GLU A 142 9.72 -11.47 4.92
CA GLU A 142 10.51 -10.53 4.13
C GLU A 142 10.84 -9.23 4.87
N GLY A 143 12.06 -8.74 4.66
CA GLY A 143 12.53 -7.48 5.24
C GLY A 143 13.19 -7.66 6.61
N LYS A 144 13.88 -6.60 7.05
CA LYS A 144 14.61 -6.57 8.33
C LYS A 144 13.66 -6.37 9.49
#